data_AF-A0A4U8VSR7-F1
#
_entry.id   AF-A0A4U8VSR7-F1
#
_cell.length_a   1.000
_cell.length_b   1.000
_cell.length_c   1.000
_cell.angle_alpha   90.00
_cell.angle_beta   90.00
_cell.angle_gamma   90.00
#
_symmetry.space_group_name_H-M   'P 1'
#
loop_
_entity.id
_entity.type
_entity.pdbx_description
1 polymer ?
#
loop_
_entity_poly.entity_id
_entity_poly.type
_entity_poly.pdbx_seq_one_letter_code
_entity_poly.pdbx_strand_id
1 'polypeptide(L)' 'MTYPVIAGKGARLFDDGEVLRRLELTACKHTRSGIVITTYRPGPVPA' A
#
# COMPACT_ATOMS: atom_id res chain seq x y z
N MET A 1 2.99 -5.03 -1.69
CA MET A 1 4.45 -5.13 -1.50
C MET A 1 5.07 -3.88 -2.08
N THR A 2 6.06 -3.31 -1.40
CA THR A 2 6.72 -2.06 -1.81
C THR A 2 8.21 -2.32 -2.00
N TYR A 3 8.73 -1.94 -3.16
CA TYR A 3 10.14 -2.09 -3.53
C TYR A 3 10.90 -0.78 -3.26
N PRO A 4 12.18 -0.83 -2.86
CA PRO A 4 12.99 0.36 -2.57
C PRO A 4 13.51 1.02 -3.86
N VAL A 5 12.60 1.41 -4.75
CA VAL A 5 12.93 2.01 -6.06
C VAL A 5 12.00 3.18 -6.35
N ILE A 6 12.51 4.15 -7.13
CA ILE A 6 11.69 5.21 -7.72
C ILE A 6 11.44 4.83 -9.18
N ALA A 7 10.18 4.53 -9.54
CA ALA A 7 9.85 4.06 -10.88
C ALA A 7 9.98 5.14 -11.97
N GLY A 8 9.76 6.41 -11.64
CA GLY A 8 9.79 7.54 -12.58
C GLY A 8 8.60 7.60 -13.56
N LYS A 9 8.10 6.46 -14.03
CA LYS A 9 6.87 6.28 -14.83
C LYS A 9 6.40 4.82 -14.76
N GLY A 10 5.12 4.55 -14.99
CA GLY A 10 4.59 3.19 -15.03
C GLY A 10 3.09 3.12 -14.83
N ALA A 11 2.57 1.89 -14.77
CA ALA A 11 1.19 1.65 -14.39
C ALA A 11 0.95 2.06 -12.93
N ARG A 12 -0.20 2.68 -12.68
CA ARG A 12 -0.61 3.07 -11.33
C ARG A 12 -1.26 1.89 -10.63
N LEU A 13 -1.11 1.84 -9.30
CA LEU A 13 -1.84 0.88 -8.47
C LEU A 13 -3.29 1.28 -8.24
N PHE A 14 -3.56 2.59 -8.26
CA PHE A 14 -4.88 3.20 -8.06
C PHE A 14 -5.03 4.38 -9.03
N ASP A 15 -6.23 4.51 -9.58
CA ASP A 15 -6.58 5.61 -10.48
C ASP A 15 -6.90 6.90 -9.73
N ASP A 16 -6.97 8.01 -10.46
CA ASP A 16 -7.41 9.28 -9.88
C ASP A 16 -8.92 9.25 -9.59
N GLY A 17 -9.33 9.90 -8.50
CA GLY A 17 -10.74 10.04 -8.14
C GLY A 17 -11.37 8.81 -7.51
N GLU A 18 -10.61 7.73 -7.25
CA GLU A 18 -11.11 6.64 -6.42
C GLU A 18 -11.45 7.12 -5.01
N VAL A 19 -12.56 6.61 -4.46
CA VAL A 19 -12.97 6.92 -3.09
C VAL A 19 -11.91 6.40 -2.12
N LEU A 20 -11.35 7.30 -1.31
CA LEU A 20 -10.34 6.95 -0.32
C LEU A 20 -10.93 5.96 0.71
N ARG A 21 -10.46 4.71 0.67
CA ARG A 21 -10.86 3.68 1.64
C ARG A 21 -9.89 3.67 2.80
N ARG A 22 -10.43 3.69 4.03
CA ARG A 22 -9.61 3.51 5.23
C ARG A 22 -9.12 2.06 5.28
N LEU A 23 -7.85 1.88 5.59
CA LEU A 23 -7.22 0.56 5.76
C LEU A 23 -6.58 0.49 7.14
N GLU A 24 -6.66 -0.68 7.76
CA GLU A 24 -5.96 -0.98 9.01
C GLU A 24 -4.81 -1.94 8.72
N LEU A 25 -3.61 -1.59 9.17
CA LEU A 25 -2.42 -2.41 9.02
C LEU A 25 -2.46 -3.56 10.02
N THR A 26 -2.45 -4.79 9.53
CA THR A 26 -2.52 -6.00 10.39
C THR A 26 -1.18 -6.74 10.47
N ALA A 27 -0.31 -6.57 9.49
CA ALA A 27 1.05 -7.10 9.53
C ALA A 27 2.00 -6.23 8.72
N CYS A 28 3.25 -6.14 9.18
CA CYS A 28 4.34 -5.49 8.46
C CYS A 28 5.61 -6.34 8.62
N LYS A 29 6.23 -6.68 7.49
CA LYS A 29 7.51 -7.41 7.44
C LYS A 29 8.44 -6.72 6.46
N HIS A 30 9.71 -6.60 6.81
CA HIS A 30 10.77 -6.21 5.89
C HIS A 30 11.65 -7.41 5.55
N THR A 31 12.25 -7.35 4.38
CA THR A 31 13.26 -8.31 3.92
C THR A 31 14.65 -7.69 3.99
N ARG A 32 15.71 -8.51 3.91
CA ARG A 32 17.10 -8.02 3.91
C ARG A 32 17.41 -7.12 2.71
N SER A 33 16.70 -7.27 1.59
CA SER A 33 16.86 -6.44 0.40
C SER A 33 16.08 -5.12 0.45
N GLY A 34 15.40 -4.81 1.56
CA GLY A 34 14.65 -3.58 1.73
C GLY A 34 13.22 -3.60 1.18
N ILE A 35 12.75 -4.74 0.66
CA ILE A 35 11.34 -4.90 0.28
C ILE A 35 10.48 -4.89 1.55
N VAL A 36 9.38 -4.13 1.51
CA VAL A 36 8.38 -4.06 2.57
C VAL A 36 7.11 -4.79 2.15
N ILE A 37 6.66 -5.72 2.99
CA ILE A 37 5.43 -6.49 2.81
C ILE A 37 4.47 -6.08 3.92
N THR A 38 3.37 -5.43 3.54
CA THR A 38 2.29 -5.03 4.44
C THR A 38 1.01 -5.78 4.10
N THR A 39 0.28 -6.18 5.14
CA THR A 39 -1.05 -6.75 5.03
C THR A 39 -2.03 -5.76 5.65
N TYR A 40 -3.11 -5.48 4.93
CA TYR A 40 -4.16 -4.59 5.39
C TYR A 40 -5.50 -5.31 5.40
N ARG A 41 -6.39 -4.88 6.30
CA ARG A 41 -7.83 -5.14 6.22
C ARG A 41 -8.59 -3.84 5.98
N PRO A 42 -9.83 -3.89 5.47
CA PRO A 42 -10.70 -2.72 5.46
C PRO A 42 -10.78 -2.11 6.86
N GLY A 43 -10.49 -0.81 6.95
CA GLY A 43 -10.70 -0.04 8.15
C GLY A 43 -12.18 0.36 8.30
N PRO A 44 -12.54 0.96 9.44
CA PRO A 44 -13.90 1.46 9.64
C PRO A 44 -14.25 2.48 8.56
N VAL A 45 -15.49 2.39 8.05
CA VAL A 45 -16.05 3.40 7.15
C VAL A 45 -16.10 4.72 7.92
N PRO A 46 -15.56 5.82 7.38
CA PRO A 46 -15.73 7.14 8.01
C PRO A 46 -17.23 7.44 8.17
N ALA A 47 -17.62 7.95 9.34
CA ALA A 47 -19.00 8.35 9.64
C ALA A 47 -19.47 9.52 8.77
#